data_AF-A0A147KC72-F1
#
_entry.id   AF-A0A147KC72-F1
#
_cell.length_a   1.000
_cell.length_b   1.000
_cell.length_c   1.000
_cell.angle_alpha   90.00
_cell.angle_beta   90.00
_cell.angle_gamma   90.00
#
_symmetry.space_group_name_H-M   'P 1'
#
loop_
_entity.id
_entity.type
_entity.pdbx_description
1 polymer ?
#
loop_
_entity_poly.entity_id
_entity_poly.type
_entity_poly.pdbx_seq_one_letter_code
_entity_poly.pdbx_strand_id
1 'polypeptide(L)'
;MKGCFVLIGGLNLLDGFLTFIGLEENHITEANPLMKDLYMFNPLLFLACKLTLSLCILAIVPFIPESPRLLVQYLGKFTMAAYLFICLLHLAWIVPPFLI
;
A
#
# COMPACT_ATOMS: atom_id res chain seq x y z
N MET A 1 4.22 -8.09 -17.53
CA MET A 1 4.18 -6.85 -16.70
C MET A 1 2.90 -6.69 -15.89
N LYS A 2 1.72 -7.06 -16.42
CA LYS A 2 0.44 -6.99 -15.70
C LYS A 2 0.47 -7.61 -14.29
N GLY A 3 1.08 -8.79 -14.12
CA GLY A 3 1.23 -9.41 -12.80
C GLY A 3 1.96 -8.55 -11.77
N CYS A 4 2.96 -7.76 -12.19
CA CYS A 4 3.64 -6.82 -11.29
C CYS A 4 2.68 -5.73 -10.78
N PHE A 5 1.81 -5.19 -11.64
CA PHE A 5 0.82 -4.19 -11.24
C PHE A 5 -0.32 -4.78 -10.40
N VAL A 6 -0.71 -6.05 -10.64
CA VAL A 6 -1.61 -6.77 -9.74
C VAL A 6 -1.00 -6.91 -8.34
N LEU A 7 0.29 -7.29 -8.26
CA LEU A 7 1.01 -7.36 -6.99
C LEU A 7 1.13 -5.99 -6.32
N ILE A 8 1.41 -4.91 -7.06
CA ILE A 8 1.42 -3.54 -6.50
C ILE A 8 0.05 -3.20 -5.91
N GLY A 9 -1.04 -3.46 -6.63
CA GLY A 9 -2.40 -3.19 -6.14
C GLY A 9 -2.72 -3.99 -4.87
N GLY A 10 -2.34 -5.28 -4.83
CA GLY A 10 -2.51 -6.13 -3.65
C GLY A 10 -1.65 -5.71 -2.46
N LEU A 11 -0.39 -5.33 -2.70
CA LEU A 11 0.49 -4.83 -1.64
C LEU A 11 0.03 -3.46 -1.13
N ASN A 12 -0.47 -2.58 -2.01
CA ASN A 12 -1.04 -1.30 -1.61
C ASN A 12 -2.33 -1.49 -0.78
N LEU A 13 -3.13 -2.50 -1.10
CA LEU A 13 -4.29 -2.87 -0.32
C LEU A 13 -3.89 -3.35 1.09
N LEU A 14 -2.89 -4.24 1.16
CA LEU A 14 -2.35 -4.73 2.42
C LEU A 14 -1.74 -3.61 3.27
N ASP A 15 -0.95 -2.72 2.65
CA ASP A 15 -0.42 -1.50 3.28
C ASP A 15 -1.51 -0.68 3.95
N GLY A 16 -2.66 -0.49 3.27
CA GLY A 16 -3.78 0.25 3.83
C GLY A 16 -4.35 -0.37 5.10
N PHE A 17 -4.55 -1.69 5.11
CA PHE A 17 -5.02 -2.40 6.30
C PHE A 17 -3.99 -2.38 7.44
N LEU A 18 -2.71 -2.65 7.13
CA LEU A 18 -1.64 -2.63 8.12
C LEU A 18 -1.46 -1.22 8.71
N THR A 19 -1.55 -0.18 7.88
CA THR A 19 -1.47 1.19 8.38
C THR A 19 -2.65 1.50 9.31
N PHE A 20 -3.87 1.11 8.91
CA PHE A 20 -5.06 1.33 9.73
C PHE A 20 -4.96 0.64 11.09
N ILE A 21 -4.61 -0.66 11.12
CA ILE A 21 -4.42 -1.42 12.36
C ILE A 21 -3.32 -0.80 13.22
N GLY A 22 -2.16 -0.50 12.62
CA GLY A 22 -1.04 0.07 13.35
C GLY A 22 -1.33 1.45 13.94
N LEU A 23 -2.15 2.27 13.27
CA LEU A 23 -2.57 3.58 13.79
C LEU A 23 -3.58 3.44 14.93
N GLU A 24 -4.58 2.56 14.80
CA GLU A 24 -5.58 2.31 15.84
C GLU A 24 -4.93 1.75 17.12
N GLU A 25 -3.92 0.89 16.98
CA GLU A 25 -3.15 0.33 18.10
C GLU A 25 -2.01 1.24 18.59
N ASN A 26 -1.80 2.41 17.96
CA ASN A 26 -0.69 3.33 18.23
C ASN A 26 0.71 2.71 18.08
N HIS A 27 0.85 1.64 17.28
CA HIS A 27 2.12 0.99 16.97
C HIS A 27 2.95 1.76 15.94
N ILE A 28 2.30 2.55 15.08
CA ILE A 28 2.96 3.33 14.02
C ILE A 28 2.40 4.76 13.96
N THR A 29 3.03 5.62 13.16
CA THR A 29 2.49 6.96 12.82
C THR A 29 2.42 7.14 11.31
N GLU A 30 1.47 7.95 10.84
CA GLU A 30 1.32 8.25 9.42
C GLU A 30 2.29 9.36 9.02
N ALA A 31 3.22 9.02 8.12
CA ALA A 31 4.26 9.93 7.64
C ALA A 31 3.71 10.91 6.58
N ASN A 32 2.65 10.55 5.87
CA ASN A 32 2.02 11.40 4.88
C ASN A 32 1.11 12.45 5.55
N PRO A 33 1.43 13.76 5.51
CA PRO A 33 0.65 14.77 6.22
C PRO A 33 -0.82 14.81 5.81
N LEU A 34 -1.11 14.64 4.51
CA LEU A 34 -2.49 14.64 4.01
C LEU A 34 -3.29 13.44 4.56
N MET A 35 -2.68 12.26 4.58
CA MET A 35 -3.35 11.06 5.07
C MET A 35 -3.47 11.09 6.60
N LYS A 36 -2.50 11.68 7.28
CA LYS A 36 -2.58 11.94 8.73
C LYS A 36 -3.77 12.85 9.05
N ASP A 37 -3.93 13.97 8.35
CA ASP A 37 -5.06 14.87 8.56
C ASP A 37 -6.40 14.18 8.25
N LEU A 38 -6.44 13.36 7.19
CA LEU A 38 -7.62 12.57 6.83
C LEU A 38 -7.99 11.54 7.90
N TYR A 39 -6.99 10.84 8.46
CA TYR A 39 -7.19 9.88 9.54
C TYR A 39 -7.71 10.56 10.81
N MET A 40 -7.11 11.70 11.18
CA MET A 40 -7.55 12.50 12.34
C MET A 40 -8.97 13.04 12.16
N PHE A 41 -9.40 13.33 10.93
CA PHE A 41 -10.78 13.73 10.63
C PHE A 41 -11.75 12.54 10.73
N ASN A 42 -11.44 11.43 10.06
CA ASN A 42 -12.26 10.21 10.11
C ASN A 42 -11.44 8.97 9.68
N PRO A 43 -11.17 8.02 10.60
CA PRO A 43 -10.39 6.80 10.30
C PRO A 43 -10.98 5.93 9.17
N LEU A 44 -12.31 5.85 9.08
CA LEU A 44 -12.98 5.08 8.01
C LEU A 44 -12.83 5.76 6.65
N LEU A 45 -12.85 7.09 6.60
CA LEU A 45 -12.60 7.84 5.36
C LEU A 45 -11.15 7.67 4.89
N PHE A 46 -10.19 7.67 5.81
CA PHE A 46 -8.79 7.33 5.53
C PHE A 46 -8.67 5.94 4.90
N LEU A 47 -9.31 4.93 5.50
CA LEU A 47 -9.27 3.57 4.98
C LEU A 47 -9.96 3.49 3.61
N ALA A 48 -11.16 4.07 3.47
CA ALA A 48 -11.89 4.10 2.20
C ALA A 48 -11.08 4.77 1.07
N CYS A 49 -10.34 5.85 1.38
CA CYS A 49 -9.45 6.51 0.44
C CYS A 49 -8.32 5.57 -0.01
N LYS A 50 -7.63 4.90 0.93
CA LYS A 50 -6.58 3.91 0.60
C LYS A 50 -7.13 2.76 -0.24
N LEU A 51 -8.27 2.19 0.15
CA LEU A 51 -8.94 1.11 -0.61
C LEU A 51 -9.28 1.54 -2.04
N THR A 52 -9.79 2.76 -2.20
CA THR A 52 -10.12 3.32 -3.51
C THR A 52 -8.87 3.45 -4.38
N LEU A 53 -7.74 3.91 -3.83
CA LEU A 53 -6.47 3.97 -4.56
C LEU A 53 -5.99 2.58 -5.01
N SER A 54 -6.09 1.57 -4.14
CA SER A 54 -5.74 0.18 -4.49
C SER A 54 -6.64 -0.35 -5.61
N LEU A 55 -7.95 -0.11 -5.53
CA LEU A 55 -8.91 -0.48 -6.57
C LEU A 55 -8.64 0.24 -7.90
N CYS A 56 -8.26 1.52 -7.87
CA CYS A 56 -7.85 2.26 -9.06
C CYS A 56 -6.62 1.61 -9.73
N ILE A 57 -5.60 1.19 -8.95
CA ILE A 57 -4.43 0.47 -9.50
C ILE A 57 -4.86 -0.84 -10.16
N LEU A 58 -5.74 -1.61 -9.52
CA LEU A 58 -6.23 -2.87 -10.09
C LEU A 58 -7.08 -2.64 -11.35
N ALA A 59 -7.91 -1.58 -11.35
CA ALA A 59 -8.76 -1.22 -12.47
C ALA A 59 -7.95 -0.81 -13.71
N ILE A 60 -6.76 -0.23 -13.56
CA ILE A 60 -5.91 0.14 -14.70
C ILE A 60 -5.15 -1.06 -15.31
N VAL A 61 -4.99 -2.18 -14.59
CA VAL A 61 -4.20 -3.35 -15.04
C VAL A 61 -4.59 -3.86 -16.43
N PRO A 62 -5.89 -4.02 -16.79
CA PRO A 62 -6.28 -4.51 -18.11
C PRO A 62 -5.82 -3.60 -19.25
N PHE A 63 -5.66 -2.31 -18.99
CA PHE A 63 -5.26 -1.30 -19.96
C PHE A 63 -3.74 -1.19 -20.13
N ILE A 64 -2.95 -1.91 -19.33
CA ILE A 64 -1.50 -1.93 -19.46
C ILE A 64 -1.11 -2.79 -20.68
N PRO A 65 -0.36 -2.26 -21.65
CA PRO A 65 0.08 -3.03 -22.81
C PRO A 65 1.00 -4.18 -22.37
N GLU A 66 1.03 -5.27 -23.15
CA GLU A 66 1.88 -6.44 -22.86
C GLU A 66 3.37 -6.08 -22.77
N SER A 67 3.80 -5.15 -23.64
CA SER A 67 5.17 -4.65 -23.74
C SER A 67 5.23 -3.14 -23.45
N PRO A 68 5.12 -2.71 -22.18
CA PRO A 68 5.22 -1.30 -21.83
C PRO A 68 6.65 -0.79 -21.97
N ARG A 69 6.82 0.53 -22.06
CA ARG A 69 8.13 1.20 -22.14
C ARG A 69 9.03 0.74 -20.98
N LEU A 70 10.33 0.60 -21.22
CA LEU A 70 11.31 0.16 -20.21
C LEU A 70 11.21 0.93 -18.89
N LEU A 71 11.03 2.25 -18.94
CA LEU A 71 10.83 3.08 -17.76
C LEU A 71 9.65 2.61 -16.89
N VAL A 72 8.50 2.29 -17.50
CA VAL A 72 7.31 1.78 -16.79
C VAL A 72 7.61 0.42 -16.15
N GLN A 73 8.42 -0.40 -16.81
CA GLN A 73 8.84 -1.69 -16.25
C GLN A 73 9.72 -1.53 -15.01
N TYR A 74 10.71 -0.64 -15.08
CA TYR A 74 11.59 -0.36 -13.94
C TYR A 74 10.84 0.30 -12.78
N LEU A 75 10.01 1.31 -13.06
CA LEU A 75 9.19 1.95 -12.05
C LEU A 75 8.24 0.96 -11.39
N GLY A 76 7.54 0.10 -12.16
CA GLY A 76 6.66 -0.93 -11.60
C GLY A 76 7.40 -1.87 -10.66
N LYS A 77 8.56 -2.41 -11.08
CA LYS A 77 9.37 -3.30 -10.23
C LYS A 77 9.88 -2.60 -8.97
N PHE A 78 10.33 -1.36 -9.08
CA PHE A 78 10.78 -0.55 -7.95
C PHE A 78 9.63 -0.29 -6.97
N THR A 79 8.47 0.15 -7.47
CA THR A 79 7.26 0.38 -6.67
C THR A 79 6.82 -0.90 -5.95
N MET A 80 6.83 -2.04 -6.63
CA MET A 80 6.52 -3.34 -6.03
C MET A 80 7.48 -3.68 -4.87
N ALA A 81 8.79 -3.51 -5.08
CA ALA A 81 9.78 -3.75 -4.04
C ALA A 81 9.63 -2.78 -2.85
N ALA A 82 9.35 -1.51 -3.12
CA ALA A 82 9.10 -0.51 -2.08
C ALA A 82 7.87 -0.84 -1.24
N TYR A 83 6.75 -1.22 -1.87
CA TYR A 83 5.54 -1.63 -1.15
C TYR A 83 5.77 -2.90 -0.32
N LEU A 84 6.51 -3.88 -0.85
CA LEU A 84 6.85 -5.07 -0.09
C LEU A 84 7.68 -4.72 1.16
N PHE A 85 8.70 -3.88 0.99
CA PHE A 85 9.53 -3.41 2.10
C PHE A 85 8.71 -2.68 3.18
N ILE A 86 7.81 -1.79 2.78
CA ILE A 86 6.93 -1.07 3.70
C ILE A 86 5.99 -2.03 4.45
N CYS A 87 5.38 -3.00 3.77
CA CYS A 87 4.55 -4.01 4.42
C CYS A 87 5.33 -4.82 5.46
N LEU A 88 6.57 -5.21 5.15
CA LEU A 88 7.45 -5.89 6.11
C LEU A 88 7.78 -5.01 7.32
N LEU A 89 8.01 -3.71 7.10
CA LEU A 89 8.23 -2.74 8.19
C LEU A 89 7.01 -2.62 9.10
N HIS A 90 5.80 -2.53 8.52
CA HIS A 90 4.56 -2.54 9.30
C HIS A 90 4.42 -3.82 10.13
N LEU A 91 4.65 -4.98 9.53
CA LEU A 91 4.59 -6.26 10.25
C LEU A 91 5.61 -6.31 11.40
N ALA A 92 6.83 -5.81 11.19
CA ALA A 92 7.86 -5.77 12.22
C ALA A 92 7.51 -4.87 13.43
N TRP A 93 6.67 -3.85 13.23
CA TRP A 93 6.20 -2.96 14.30
C TRP A 93 4.89 -3.44 14.94
N ILE A 94 3.98 -4.02 14.17
CA ILE A 94 2.66 -4.46 14.65
C ILE A 94 2.74 -5.82 15.34
N VAL A 95 3.54 -6.77 14.81
CA VAL A 95 3.66 -8.11 15.39
C VAL A 95 4.69 -8.10 16.52
N PRO A 96 4.29 -8.39 17.77
CA PRO A 96 5.22 -8.45 18.89
C PRO A 96 6.27 -9.55 18.71
N PRO A 97 7.51 -9.37 19.20
CA PRO A 97 8.62 -10.32 19.01
C PRO A 97 8.42 -11.70 19.67
N PHE A 98 7.35 -11.92 20.45
CA PHE A 98 7.06 -13.20 21.13
C PHE A 98 6.17 -14.15 20.31
N LEU A 99 5.80 -13.80 19.07
CA LEU A 99 4.95 -14.59 18.17
C LEU A 99 5.70 -15.16 16.95
N ILE A 100 7.04 -15.10 16.93
CA ILE A 100 7.92 -15.68 15.89
C ILE A 100 8.88 -16.68 16.55
#